data_AF-A0A212AAQ9-F1
#
_entry.id   AF-A0A212AAQ9-F1
#
_cell.length_a   1.000
_cell.length_b   1.000
_cell.length_c   1.000
_cell.angle_alpha   90.00
_cell.angle_beta   90.00
_cell.angle_gamma   90.00
#
_symmetry.space_group_name_H-M   'P 1'
#
loop_
_entity.id
_entity.type
_entity.pdbx_description
1 polymer ?
#
loop_
_entity_poly.entity_id
_entity_poly.type
_entity_poly.pdbx_seq_one_letter_code
_entity_poly.pdbx_strand_id
1 'polypeptide(L)'
;MKFRLAIIAVVMSAPCAVAQGCLPPEPPYAYEPPTDDPELREIVRDQYQTYIEESEGYMNCLQSEIGRAQAETRDVLNRWVHYFGSDATMRYSADD
;
A
#
# COMPACT_ATOMS: atom_id res chain seq x y z
N MET A 1 -24.75 15.94 -48.86
CA MET A 1 -24.75 14.88 -47.83
C MET A 1 -24.19 15.47 -46.54
N LYS A 2 -24.96 15.45 -45.44
CA LYS A 2 -24.51 15.97 -44.12
C LYS A 2 -24.13 14.77 -43.25
N PHE A 3 -22.83 14.51 -43.09
CA PHE A 3 -22.33 13.48 -42.17
C PHE A 3 -22.51 13.97 -40.73
N ARG A 4 -23.37 13.29 -39.96
CA ARG A 4 -23.53 13.53 -38.53
C ARG A 4 -22.42 12.75 -37.81
N LEU A 5 -21.45 13.47 -37.24
CA LEU A 5 -20.48 12.88 -36.31
C LEU A 5 -21.24 12.43 -35.04
N ALA A 6 -21.26 11.14 -34.77
CA ALA A 6 -21.72 10.62 -33.48
C ALA A 6 -20.53 10.64 -32.51
N ILE A 7 -20.64 11.43 -31.44
CA ILE A 7 -19.66 11.44 -30.35
C ILE A 7 -19.93 10.22 -29.47
N ILE A 8 -19.04 9.23 -29.54
CA ILE A 8 -19.05 8.09 -28.62
C ILE A 8 -18.42 8.58 -27.31
N ALA A 9 -19.26 8.78 -26.29
CA ALA A 9 -18.80 9.05 -24.94
C ALA A 9 -18.24 7.75 -24.34
N VAL A 10 -16.91 7.61 -24.34
CA VAL A 10 -16.22 6.55 -23.61
C VAL A 10 -16.29 6.91 -22.13
N VAL A 11 -17.18 6.25 -21.40
CA VAL A 11 -17.23 6.31 -19.94
C VAL A 11 -16.02 5.53 -19.43
N MET A 12 -14.93 6.23 -19.10
CA MET A 12 -13.83 5.66 -18.33
C MET A 12 -14.36 5.40 -16.92
N SER A 13 -14.67 4.14 -16.60
CA SER A 13 -14.90 3.72 -15.23
C SER A 13 -13.58 3.84 -14.48
N ALA A 14 -13.45 4.89 -13.67
CA ALA A 14 -12.37 5.01 -12.71
C ALA A 14 -12.48 3.82 -11.73
N PRO A 15 -11.42 3.00 -11.55
CA PRO A 15 -11.43 2.00 -10.51
C PRO A 15 -11.63 2.70 -9.17
N CYS A 16 -12.68 2.33 -8.44
CA CYS A 16 -12.79 2.64 -7.02
C CYS A 16 -11.58 1.98 -6.34
N ALA A 17 -10.55 2.75 -6.04
CA ALA A 17 -9.52 2.34 -5.10
C ALA A 17 -10.20 2.19 -3.74
N VAL A 18 -10.72 0.99 -3.46
CA VAL A 18 -11.03 0.61 -2.10
C VAL A 18 -9.71 0.72 -1.34
N ALA A 19 -9.70 1.47 -0.24
CA ALA A 19 -8.55 1.51 0.65
C ALA A 19 -8.49 0.17 1.41
N GLN A 20 -8.16 -0.91 0.70
CA GLN A 20 -7.63 -2.11 1.31
C GLN A 20 -6.24 -1.70 1.81
N GLY A 21 -6.15 -1.32 3.08
CA GLY A 21 -4.86 -1.01 3.70
C GLY A 21 -3.88 -2.16 3.48
N CYS A 22 -2.58 -1.89 3.43
CA CYS A 22 -1.58 -2.92 3.20
C CYS A 22 -1.71 -4.02 4.27
N LEU A 23 -2.14 -5.21 3.85
CA LEU A 23 -2.31 -6.35 4.74
C LEU A 23 -1.02 -7.16 4.77
N PRO A 24 -0.44 -7.41 5.95
CA PRO A 24 0.71 -8.30 6.04
C PRO A 24 0.27 -9.75 5.71
N PRO A 25 1.12 -10.55 5.05
CA PRO A 25 0.87 -11.97 4.88
C PRO A 25 0.96 -12.70 6.24
N GLU A 26 0.24 -13.81 6.36
CA GLU A 26 0.28 -14.65 7.57
C GLU A 26 1.62 -15.40 7.62
N PRO A 27 2.40 -15.29 8.71
CA PRO A 27 3.65 -16.05 8.84
C PRO A 27 3.40 -17.56 8.80
N PRO A 28 4.27 -18.35 8.15
CA PRO A 28 4.18 -19.81 8.26
C PRO A 28 4.44 -20.24 9.71
N TYR A 29 3.84 -21.36 10.11
CA TYR A 29 4.06 -21.89 11.44
C TYR A 29 5.53 -22.28 11.63
N ALA A 30 6.11 -21.94 12.78
CA ALA A 30 7.54 -22.13 13.09
C ALA A 30 7.86 -23.59 13.47
N TYR A 31 7.57 -24.51 12.55
CA TYR A 31 7.83 -25.93 12.68
C TYR A 31 9.09 -26.32 11.90
N GLU A 32 10.01 -27.02 12.56
CA GLU A 32 11.18 -27.58 11.90
C GLU A 32 10.76 -28.80 11.06
N PRO A 33 10.96 -28.76 9.73
CA PRO A 33 10.47 -29.83 8.87
C PRO A 33 11.32 -31.10 9.07
N PRO A 34 10.68 -32.28 9.27
CA PRO A 34 11.37 -33.53 9.56
C PRO A 34 12.30 -33.92 8.41
N THR A 35 13.33 -34.72 8.67
CA THR A 35 14.31 -35.11 7.65
C THR A 35 13.90 -36.36 6.86
N ASP A 36 12.99 -37.16 7.42
CA ASP A 36 12.55 -38.48 6.92
C ASP A 36 11.20 -38.46 6.20
N ASP A 37 10.56 -37.30 6.09
CA ASP A 37 9.29 -37.11 5.35
C ASP A 37 9.46 -36.04 4.26
N PRO A 38 9.85 -36.42 3.03
CA PRO A 38 10.10 -35.48 1.95
C PRO A 38 8.84 -34.72 1.48
N GLU A 39 7.65 -35.31 1.63
CA GLU A 39 6.39 -34.68 1.24
C GLU A 39 6.05 -33.53 2.19
N LEU A 40 6.10 -33.78 3.51
CA LEU A 40 5.88 -32.73 4.49
C LEU A 40 6.93 -31.61 4.39
N ARG A 41 8.20 -31.95 4.11
CA ARG A 41 9.25 -30.96 3.86
C ARG A 41 8.92 -30.03 2.70
N GLU A 42 8.38 -30.57 1.61
CA GLU A 42 7.99 -29.80 0.44
C GLU A 42 6.82 -28.86 0.77
N ILE A 43 5.81 -29.33 1.51
CA ILE A 43 4.70 -28.49 1.98
C ILE A 43 5.21 -27.33 2.84
N VAL A 44 6.07 -27.60 3.82
CA VAL A 44 6.65 -26.54 4.68
C VAL A 44 7.47 -25.57 3.84
N ARG A 45 8.31 -26.05 2.91
CA ARG A 45 9.07 -25.19 2.00
C ARG A 45 8.17 -24.25 1.20
N ASP A 46 7.07 -24.78 0.65
CA ASP A 46 6.10 -24.01 -0.15
C ASP A 46 5.45 -22.90 0.66
N GLN A 47 5.04 -23.16 1.90
CA GLN A 47 4.48 -22.14 2.81
C GLN A 47 5.44 -20.98 3.06
N TYR A 48 6.73 -21.27 3.27
CA TYR A 48 7.75 -20.23 3.44
C TYR A 48 7.97 -19.46 2.13
N GLN A 49 7.96 -20.14 0.98
CA GLN A 49 8.09 -19.49 -0.32
C GLN A 49 6.91 -18.52 -0.55
N THR A 50 5.67 -18.98 -0.36
CA THR A 50 4.47 -18.13 -0.48
C THR A 50 4.58 -16.90 0.41
N TYR A 51 4.96 -17.05 1.67
CA TYR A 51 5.12 -15.93 2.59
C TYR A 51 6.12 -14.87 2.08
N ILE A 52 7.27 -15.31 1.55
CA ILE A 52 8.28 -14.40 1.01
C ILE A 52 7.77 -13.68 -0.24
N GLU A 53 7.12 -14.39 -1.16
CA GLU A 53 6.55 -13.82 -2.38
C GLU A 53 5.44 -12.80 -2.06
N GLU A 54 4.55 -13.11 -1.12
CA GLU A 54 3.49 -12.19 -0.68
C GLU A 54 4.05 -10.97 0.08
N SER A 55 5.15 -11.16 0.81
CA SER A 55 5.83 -10.08 1.53
C SER A 55 6.34 -9.00 0.57
N GLU A 56 6.77 -9.35 -0.64
CA GLU A 56 7.16 -8.35 -1.65
C GLU A 56 5.99 -7.45 -2.03
N GLY A 57 4.81 -8.03 -2.26
CA GLY A 57 3.58 -7.28 -2.54
C GLY A 57 3.20 -6.35 -1.39
N TYR A 58 3.28 -6.85 -0.15
CA TYR A 58 3.04 -6.06 1.05
C TYR A 58 4.00 -4.86 1.17
N MET A 59 5.30 -5.08 0.99
CA MET A 59 6.31 -4.00 1.08
C MET A 59 6.13 -2.95 -0.01
N ASN A 60 5.78 -3.37 -1.24
CA ASN A 60 5.48 -2.46 -2.34
C ASN A 60 4.26 -1.58 -2.02
N CYS A 61 3.21 -2.16 -1.42
CA CYS A 61 2.05 -1.42 -0.95
C CYS A 61 2.47 -0.37 0.09
N LEU A 62 3.22 -0.77 1.13
CA LEU A 62 3.67 0.15 2.18
C LEU A 62 4.50 1.31 1.62
N GLN A 63 5.39 1.05 0.67
CA GLN A 63 6.21 2.08 0.04
C GLN A 63 5.36 3.11 -0.72
N SER A 64 4.32 2.65 -1.41
CA SER A 64 3.35 3.51 -2.09
C SER A 64 2.56 4.37 -1.08
N GLU A 65 2.10 3.74 0.01
CA GLU A 65 1.35 4.40 1.07
C GLU A 65 2.17 5.48 1.79
N ILE A 66 3.43 5.19 2.10
CA ILE A 66 4.37 6.17 2.65
C ILE A 66 4.55 7.34 1.69
N GLY A 67 4.73 7.08 0.40
CA GLY A 67 4.85 8.12 -0.62
C GLY A 67 3.61 9.02 -0.68
N ARG A 68 2.42 8.43 -0.65
CA ARG A 68 1.14 9.15 -0.61
C ARG A 68 1.03 10.02 0.65
N ALA A 69 1.27 9.44 1.82
CA ALA A 69 1.17 10.12 3.11
C ALA A 69 2.14 11.31 3.20
N GLN A 70 3.38 11.15 2.70
CA GLN A 70 4.36 12.24 2.64
C GLN A 70 3.90 13.38 1.72
N ALA A 71 3.37 13.05 0.52
CA ALA A 71 2.86 14.05 -0.41
C ALA A 71 1.70 14.83 0.19
N GLU A 72 0.71 14.13 0.77
CA GLU A 72 -0.44 14.75 1.42
C GLU A 72 -0.01 15.63 2.61
N THR A 73 0.89 15.12 3.45
CA THR A 73 1.42 15.88 4.60
C THR A 73 2.09 17.18 4.13
N ARG A 74 2.90 17.11 3.08
CA ARG A 74 3.55 18.30 2.50
C ARG A 74 2.52 19.30 1.98
N ASP A 75 1.48 18.82 1.29
CA ASP A 75 0.44 19.69 0.74
C ASP A 75 -0.37 20.37 1.85
N VAL A 76 -0.72 19.64 2.89
CA VAL A 76 -1.40 20.17 4.09
C VAL A 76 -0.51 21.16 4.83
N LEU A 77 0.77 20.84 5.02
CA LEU A 77 1.75 21.72 5.66
C LEU A 77 1.91 23.02 4.87
N ASN A 78 2.08 22.95 3.55
CA ASN A 78 2.20 24.13 2.69
C ASN A 78 0.96 25.01 2.79
N ARG A 79 -0.22 24.41 2.81
CA ARG A 79 -1.49 25.13 2.98
C ARG A 79 -1.61 25.75 4.37
N TRP A 80 -1.17 25.05 5.42
CA TRP A 80 -1.16 25.58 6.78
C TRP A 80 -0.25 26.80 6.89
N VAL A 81 0.98 26.73 6.36
CA VAL A 81 1.90 27.87 6.29
C VAL A 81 1.31 29.02 5.46
N HIS A 82 0.73 28.71 4.30
CA HIS A 82 0.14 29.72 3.43
C HIS A 82 -1.01 30.49 4.10
N TYR A 83 -1.89 29.80 4.83
CA TYR A 83 -3.06 30.41 5.46
C TYR A 83 -2.74 31.11 6.77
N PHE A 84 -1.78 30.61 7.55
CA PHE A 84 -1.57 31.04 8.93
C PHE A 84 -0.23 31.74 9.17
N GLY A 85 0.71 31.72 8.22
CA GLY A 85 1.98 32.44 8.32
C GLY A 85 2.74 32.08 9.61
N SER A 86 2.99 33.07 10.46
CA SER A 86 3.67 32.88 11.76
C SER A 86 2.89 32.02 12.76
N ASP A 87 1.58 31.91 12.60
CA ASP A 87 0.74 31.13 13.50
C ASP A 87 0.81 29.62 13.19
N ALA A 88 1.43 29.23 12.06
CA ALA A 88 1.69 27.84 11.69
C ALA A 88 2.89 27.24 12.46
N THR A 89 2.77 27.16 13.79
CA THR A 89 3.84 26.67 14.67
C THR A 89 3.56 25.26 15.19
N MET A 90 4.57 24.38 15.09
CA MET A 90 4.48 23.02 15.62
C MET A 90 4.47 23.06 17.14
N ARG A 91 3.59 22.26 17.75
CA ARG A 91 3.62 22.02 19.19
C ARG A 91 4.59 20.89 19.46
N TYR A 92 5.56 21.12 20.33
CA TYR A 92 6.42 20.05 20.86
C TYR A 92 6.05 19.82 22.32
N SER A 93 5.70 18.59 22.69
CA SER A 93 5.61 18.15 24.08
C SER A 93 6.97 17.60 24.50
N ALA A 94 7.49 18.05 25.64
CA ALA A 94 8.82 17.68 26.12
C ALA A 94 8.88 16.31 26.83
N ASP A 95 7.86 15.47 26.66
CA ASP A 95 7.64 14.26 27.47
C ASP A 95 7.94 12.93 26.73
N ASP A 96 8.50 12.95 25.52
CA ASP A 96 8.87 11.76 24.73
C ASP A 96 10.40 11.51 24.69
#